data_AF-A0A9E4MFD2-F1
#
_entry.id   AF-A0A9E4MFD2-F1
#
_cell.length_a   1.000
_cell.length_b   1.000
_cell.length_c   1.000
_cell.angle_alpha   90.00
_cell.angle_beta   90.00
_cell.angle_gamma   90.00
#
_symmetry.space_group_name_H-M   'P 1'
#
loop_
_entity.id
_entity.type
_entity.pdbx_description
1 polymer ?
#
loop_
_entity_poly.entity_id
_entity_poly.type
_entity_poly.pdbx_seq_one_letter_code
_entity_poly.pdbx_strand_id
1 'polypeptide(L)'
;MEPRLKQLLEELTRSLCEAMAESPEVHDRLESIRREGYTLNLFLDCKKSEDDDDGGVDETSSTRRPLPPPTFRINGRDLAFLRSLGIDPTRRTHSRSSRPAASDGDSRN
;
A
#
# COMPACT_ATOMS: atom_id res chain seq x y z
N MET A 1 26.85 5.16 15.03
CA MET A 1 25.45 5.67 14.90
C MET A 1 25.50 7.16 14.61
N GLU A 2 24.79 7.59 13.57
CA GLU A 2 24.64 8.99 13.18
C GLU A 2 24.07 9.82 14.36
N PRO A 3 24.64 10.99 14.70
CA PRO A 3 24.21 11.77 15.87
C PRO A 3 22.74 12.20 15.79
N ARG A 4 22.24 12.45 14.57
CA ARG A 4 20.83 12.76 14.31
C ARG A 4 19.89 11.58 14.58
N LEU A 5 20.29 10.37 14.18
CA LEU A 5 19.52 9.16 14.44
C LEU A 5 19.37 8.89 15.94
N LYS A 6 20.44 9.11 16.71
CA LYS A 6 20.39 8.99 18.17
C LYS A 6 19.39 9.96 18.80
N GLN A 7 19.39 11.21 18.37
CA GLN A 7 18.44 12.21 18.87
C GLN A 7 16.98 11.82 18.57
N LEU A 8 16.70 11.34 17.35
CA LEU A 8 15.36 10.87 16.98
C LEU A 8 14.91 9.68 17.83
N LEU A 9 15.81 8.72 18.07
CA LEU A 9 15.53 7.57 18.93
C LEU A 9 15.30 7.97 20.39
N GLU A 10 16.07 8.92 20.91
CA GLU A 10 15.91 9.43 22.28
C GLU A 10 14.58 10.19 22.45
N GLU A 11 14.19 11.01 21.46
CA GLU A 11 12.93 11.73 21.46
C GLU A 11 11.73 10.77 21.38
N LEU A 12 11.81 9.77 20.48
CA LEU A 12 10.81 8.71 20.38
C LEU A 12 10.70 7.91 21.68
N THR A 13 11.83 7.54 22.28
CA THR A 13 11.84 6.79 23.55
C THR A 13 11.16 7.61 24.66
N ARG A 14 11.45 8.91 24.73
CA ARG A 14 10.80 9.81 25.70
C ARG A 14 9.29 9.87 25.48
N SER A 15 8.86 10.12 24.24
CA SER A 15 7.43 10.20 23.90
C SER A 15 6.70 8.89 24.15
N LEU A 16 7.36 7.75 23.89
CA LEU A 16 6.79 6.43 24.17
C LEU A 16 6.63 6.20 25.68
N CYS A 17 7.64 6.52 26.49
CA CYS A 17 7.55 6.41 27.94
C CYS A 17 6.42 7.29 28.51
N GLU A 18 6.26 8.51 27.98
CA GLU A 18 5.19 9.42 28.39
C GLU A 18 3.81 8.88 28.00
N ALA A 19 3.64 8.41 26.77
CA ALA A 19 2.38 7.79 26.31
C ALA A 19 2.03 6.52 27.10
N MET A 20 3.02 5.71 27.46
CA MET A 20 2.83 4.53 28.30
C MET A 20 2.44 4.89 29.73
N ALA A 21 2.98 6.00 30.28
CA ALA A 21 2.63 6.47 31.62
C ALA A 21 1.23 7.09 31.67
N GLU A 22 0.79 7.75 30.58
CA GLU A 22 -0.52 8.38 30.50
C GLU A 22 -1.64 7.41 30.12
N SER A 23 -1.31 6.23 29.59
CA SER A 23 -2.29 5.19 29.25
C SER A 23 -2.46 4.17 30.38
N PRO A 24 -3.57 4.23 31.16
CA PRO A 24 -3.83 3.27 32.23
C PRO A 24 -4.02 1.84 31.69
N GLU A 25 -4.61 1.69 30.49
CA GLU A 25 -4.81 0.39 29.85
C GLU A 25 -3.49 -0.33 29.55
N VAL A 26 -2.46 0.42 29.15
CA VAL A 26 -1.12 -0.13 28.89
C VAL A 26 -0.48 -0.54 30.22
N HIS A 27 -0.60 0.29 31.25
CA HIS A 27 -0.10 -0.01 32.59
C HIS A 27 -0.68 -1.30 33.16
N ASP A 28 -2.01 -1.47 33.10
CA ASP A 28 -2.70 -2.66 33.61
C ASP A 28 -2.23 -3.94 32.91
N ARG A 29 -2.00 -3.89 31.59
CA ARG A 29 -1.47 -5.02 30.82
C ARG A 29 -0.03 -5.35 31.18
N LEU A 30 0.83 -4.34 31.33
CA LEU A 30 2.21 -4.51 31.78
C LEU A 30 2.26 -5.15 33.16
N GLU A 31 1.38 -4.73 34.08
CA GLU A 31 1.32 -5.29 35.42
C GLU A 31 0.81 -6.74 35.40
N SER A 32 -0.21 -7.06 34.60
CA SER A 32 -0.69 -8.45 34.42
C SER A 32 0.45 -9.37 33.99
N ILE A 33 1.21 -8.98 32.97
CA ILE A 33 2.35 -9.76 32.45
C ILE A 33 3.43 -9.95 33.53
N ARG A 34 3.71 -8.91 34.32
CA ARG A 34 4.66 -9.00 35.44
C ARG A 34 4.16 -9.88 36.58
N ARG A 35 2.86 -9.87 36.90
CA ARG A 35 2.23 -10.74 37.92
C ARG A 35 2.30 -12.21 37.54
N GLU A 36 2.26 -12.51 36.25
CA GLU A 36 2.51 -13.85 35.72
C GLU A 36 3.99 -14.28 35.80
N GLY A 37 4.89 -13.38 36.23
CA GLY A 37 6.31 -13.66 36.44
C GLY A 37 7.19 -13.37 35.22
N TYR A 38 6.64 -12.78 34.16
CA TYR A 38 7.40 -12.44 32.97
C TYR A 38 8.09 -11.08 33.09
N THR A 39 9.23 -10.95 32.42
CA THR A 39 9.96 -9.68 32.28
C THR A 39 9.86 -9.20 30.84
N LEU A 40 9.50 -7.94 30.66
CA LEU A 40 9.34 -7.31 29.35
C LEU A 40 10.61 -6.53 28.98
N ASN A 41 11.11 -6.75 27.78
CA ASN A 41 12.20 -5.98 27.19
C ASN A 41 11.76 -5.48 25.81
N LEU A 42 11.88 -4.18 25.59
CA LEU A 42 11.56 -3.55 24.30
C LEU A 42 12.87 -3.03 23.69
N PHE A 43 13.15 -3.45 22.46
CA PHE A 43 14.29 -2.96 21.68
C PHE A 43 13.77 -2.19 20.49
N LEU A 44 14.17 -0.91 20.37
CA LEU A 44 13.91 -0.10 19.18
C LEU A 44 15.17 -0.11 18.32
N ASP A 45 15.05 -0.67 17.12
CA ASP A 45 16.07 -0.55 16.08
C ASP A 45 15.54 0.31 14.94
N CYS A 46 16.39 1.18 14.42
CA CYS A 46 16.08 2.02 13.28
C CYS A 46 17.11 1.79 12.19
N LYS A 47 16.66 1.25 11.07
CA LYS A 47 17.44 1.15 9.85
C LYS A 47 17.07 2.29 8.94
N LYS A 48 18.08 2.98 8.43
CA LYS A 48 17.86 3.93 7.34
C LYS A 48 17.37 3.11 6.15
N SER A 49 16.23 3.48 5.59
CA SER A 49 15.84 2.99 4.28
C SER A 49 16.88 3.51 3.31
N GLU A 50 17.79 2.63 2.90
CA GLU A 50 18.42 2.79 1.60
C GLU A 50 17.26 2.68 0.62
N ASP A 51 17.01 3.72 -0.16
CA ASP A 51 16.08 3.62 -1.27
C ASP A 51 16.65 2.53 -2.21
N ASP A 52 16.20 1.30 -2.03
CA ASP A 52 16.53 0.17 -2.89
C ASP A 52 15.95 0.47 -4.28
N ASP A 53 16.84 0.92 -5.16
CA ASP A 53 16.91 0.36 -6.50
C ASP A 53 17.05 -1.16 -6.33
N ASP A 54 16.06 -1.90 -6.85
CA ASP A 54 15.99 -3.38 -6.97
C ASP A 54 15.22 -4.17 -5.87
N GLY A 55 13.96 -4.50 -6.18
CA GLY A 55 13.57 -5.91 -6.32
C GLY A 55 13.46 -6.81 -5.07
N GLY A 56 12.90 -6.36 -3.95
CA GLY A 56 12.64 -7.22 -2.78
C GLY A 56 11.17 -7.27 -2.38
N VAL A 57 10.51 -8.40 -2.63
CA VAL A 57 9.16 -8.72 -2.13
C VAL A 57 9.21 -8.92 -0.61
N ASP A 58 8.60 -8.00 0.15
CA ASP A 58 8.20 -8.29 1.54
C ASP A 58 6.73 -7.87 1.74
N GLU A 59 5.85 -8.86 1.64
CA GLU A 59 4.49 -8.77 2.16
C GLU A 59 4.60 -8.64 3.68
N THR A 60 4.33 -7.45 4.23
CA THR A 60 3.62 -7.19 5.51
C THR A 60 4.02 -5.86 6.13
N SER A 61 3.76 -4.73 5.46
CA SER A 61 3.64 -3.46 6.18
C SER A 61 2.83 -2.43 5.42
N SER A 62 1.60 -2.24 5.90
CA SER A 62 0.63 -1.25 5.45
C SER A 62 1.11 0.18 5.71
N THR A 63 1.98 0.72 4.86
CA THR A 63 2.22 2.17 4.79
C THR A 63 1.55 2.69 3.53
N ARG A 64 0.51 3.53 3.69
CA ARG A 64 -0.19 4.24 2.62
C ARG A 64 0.76 5.20 1.90
N ARG A 65 1.57 4.68 0.98
CA ARG A 65 2.18 5.44 -0.12
C ARG A 65 1.06 5.80 -1.11
N PRO A 66 1.09 6.95 -1.80
CA PRO A 66 0.22 7.16 -2.95
C PRO A 66 0.57 6.10 -3.97
N LEU A 67 -0.24 5.04 -4.07
CA LEU A 67 -0.04 4.01 -5.07
C LEU A 67 -0.19 4.68 -6.44
N PRO A 68 0.66 4.36 -7.43
CA PRO A 68 0.35 4.69 -8.81
C PRO A 68 -1.05 4.13 -9.13
N PRO A 69 -1.83 4.77 -10.04
CA PRO A 69 -3.16 4.29 -10.37
C PRO A 69 -3.07 2.79 -10.69
N PRO A 70 -3.94 1.95 -10.09
CA PRO A 70 -3.84 0.51 -10.22
C PRO A 70 -3.82 0.17 -11.71
N THR A 71 -2.68 -0.35 -12.17
CA THR A 71 -2.55 -0.80 -13.55
C THR A 71 -3.25 -2.14 -13.63
N PHE A 72 -4.41 -2.15 -14.27
CA PHE A 72 -5.11 -3.40 -14.56
C PHE A 72 -4.23 -4.24 -15.50
N ARG A 73 -3.71 -5.36 -15.00
CA ARG A 73 -2.90 -6.31 -15.77
C ARG A 73 -3.66 -7.62 -15.84
N ILE A 74 -3.99 -8.06 -17.06
CA ILE A 74 -4.62 -9.36 -17.31
C ILE A 74 -3.51 -10.41 -17.37
N ASN A 75 -3.54 -11.43 -16.51
CA ASN A 75 -2.60 -12.55 -16.56
C ASN A 75 -3.17 -13.75 -17.36
N GLY A 76 -2.38 -14.81 -17.55
CA GLY A 76 -2.80 -15.97 -18.36
C GLY A 76 -4.01 -16.74 -17.81
N ARG A 77 -4.23 -16.73 -16.49
CA ARG A 77 -5.40 -17.35 -15.86
C ARG A 77 -6.66 -16.52 -16.10
N ASP A 78 -6.52 -15.20 -16.02
CA ASP A 78 -7.60 -14.26 -16.34
C ASP A 78 -8.02 -14.39 -17.81
N LEU A 79 -7.07 -14.58 -18.73
CA LEU A 79 -7.38 -14.84 -20.15
C LEU A 79 -8.21 -16.12 -20.34
N ALA A 80 -7.85 -17.20 -19.65
CA ALA A 80 -8.60 -18.45 -19.73
C ALA A 80 -10.03 -18.31 -19.17
N PHE A 81 -10.16 -17.59 -18.05
CA PHE A 81 -11.45 -17.30 -17.43
C PHE A 81 -12.33 -16.41 -18.33
N LEU A 82 -11.79 -15.30 -18.85
CA LEU A 82 -12.52 -14.41 -19.76
C LEU A 82 -13.00 -15.18 -21.00
N ARG A 83 -12.16 -16.05 -21.58
CA ARG A 83 -12.55 -16.91 -22.70
C ARG A 83 -13.66 -17.90 -22.34
N SER A 84 -13.66 -18.45 -21.13
CA SER A 84 -14.75 -19.32 -20.65
C SER A 84 -16.10 -18.59 -20.54
N LEU A 85 -16.06 -17.27 -20.30
CA LEU A 85 -17.23 -16.39 -20.32
C LEU A 85 -17.57 -15.84 -21.72
N GLY A 86 -16.83 -16.25 -22.76
CA GLY A 86 -17.00 -15.78 -24.14
C GLY A 86 -16.39 -14.40 -24.42
N ILE A 87 -15.63 -13.83 -23.48
CA ILE A 87 -14.94 -12.55 -23.63
C ILE A 87 -13.49 -12.84 -24.04
N ASP A 88 -13.11 -12.48 -25.26
CA ASP A 88 -11.71 -12.58 -25.69
C ASP A 88 -11.08 -11.19 -25.78
N PRO A 89 -10.33 -10.74 -24.76
CA PRO A 89 -9.69 -9.42 -24.76
C PRO A 89 -8.58 -9.29 -25.83
N THR A 90 -8.15 -10.41 -26.44
CA THR A 90 -7.17 -10.41 -27.54
C THR A 90 -7.82 -10.34 -28.93
N ARG A 91 -9.17 -10.46 -28.99
CA ARG A 91 -9.91 -10.37 -30.25
C ARG A 91 -10.07 -8.90 -30.65
N ARG A 92 -9.57 -8.55 -31.83
CA ARG A 92 -9.75 -7.20 -32.39
C ARG A 92 -11.24 -6.88 -32.47
N THR A 93 -11.67 -5.86 -31.74
CA THR A 93 -13.03 -5.32 -31.87
C THR A 93 -13.15 -4.72 -33.26
N HIS A 94 -13.92 -5.38 -34.13
CA HIS A 94 -14.38 -4.72 -35.34
C HIS A 94 -15.34 -3.62 -34.89
N SER A 95 -14.84 -2.40 -34.80
CA SER A 95 -15.69 -1.22 -34.68
C SER A 95 -16.68 -1.28 -35.84
N ARG A 96 -17.95 -1.49 -35.50
CA ARG A 96 -19.03 -1.25 -36.45
C ARG A 96 -18.96 0.24 -36.76
N SER A 97 -18.38 0.55 -37.92
CA SER A 97 -18.39 1.84 -38.56
C SER A 97 -19.80 2.42 -38.48
N SER A 98 -20.01 3.36 -37.57
CA SER A 98 -21.15 4.26 -37.64
C SER A 98 -20.96 5.08 -38.91
N ARG A 99 -21.83 4.82 -39.89
CA ARG A 99 -21.97 5.58 -41.14
C ARG A 99 -21.88 7.08 -40.83
N PRO A 100 -21.03 7.87 -41.51
CA PRO A 100 -21.13 9.32 -41.42
C PRO A 100 -22.49 9.74 -41.99
N ALA A 101 -23.26 10.48 -41.18
CA ALA A 101 -24.48 11.14 -41.63
C ALA A 101 -24.13 12.08 -42.77
N ALA A 102 -24.92 12.00 -43.83
CA ALA A 102 -24.77 12.76 -45.05
C ALA A 102 -24.63 14.26 -44.78
N SER A 103 -23.62 14.85 -45.41
CA SER A 103 -23.57 16.26 -45.74
C SER A 103 -24.68 16.56 -46.74
N ASP A 104 -25.75 17.21 -46.31
CA ASP A 104 -26.63 17.96 -47.20
C ASP A 104 -26.54 19.43 -46.81
N GLY A 105 -25.94 20.20 -47.70
CA GLY A 105 -25.98 21.65 -47.65
C GLY A 105 -27.38 22.13 -47.98
N ASP A 106 -27.76 23.25 -47.38
CA ASP A 106 -28.71 24.14 -48.03
C ASP A 106 -28.20 25.57 -47.89
N SER A 107 -27.61 26.05 -48.99
CA SER A 107 -27.46 27.47 -49.26
C SER A 107 -28.81 27.99 -49.72
N ARG A 108 -29.39 28.96 -49.00
CA ARG A 108 -30.40 29.86 -49.56
C ARG A 108 -30.47 31.17 -48.77
N ASN A 109 -29.75 32.14 -49.34
CA ASN A 109 -30.10 33.55 -49.57
C ASN A 109 -31.20 34.18 -48.70
#